data_AF-A0A1F6ZEE8-F1
#
_entry.id   AF-A0A1F6ZEE8-F1
#
_cell.length_a   1.000
_cell.length_b   1.000
_cell.length_c   1.000
_cell.angle_alpha   90.00
_cell.angle_beta   90.00
_cell.angle_gamma   90.00
#
_symmetry.space_group_name_H-M   'P 1'
#
loop_
_entity.id
_entity.type
_entity.pdbx_description
1 polymer ?
#
loop_
_entity_poly.entity_id
_entity_poly.type
_entity_poly.pdbx_seq_one_letter_code
_entity_poly.pdbx_strand_id
1 'polypeptide(L)'
;MNKLNCKNYFELSTWINKKLKSKFNGGDIKYWIAGKRLDERTKKIHPKFMPLSLVLGLAKLNNEIMENLNKNVIYYRSGGKGLIINMPILPIKVTPELYSIVIHLFGDGAAGDFTPSYTQKNKEALDNFVKKLENCFGKFEKSIYFTQGKYQVKFPKALTDILSKYYSIVSYKSHESKIPNKILERKNKKFKLACIIAFIVDEGSIRDVISFYSVNKELISGIRQLVLDCGYNCSEIQFNKKANSYLFTLSTKEIERFYEDVQELSKEFPTCNLSFKESEIKFIVKRRTKKNPRDGKLTDKSILDILRNKKYSAQQISKLTGYAYCTIIHHLEKLSKNKMIKGIKTSNKTYIWKLHRIC
;
A
#
# COMPACT_ATOMS: atom_id res chain seq x y z
N MET A 1 20.52 -40.71 7.28
CA MET A 1 21.33 -40.00 6.27
C MET A 1 22.77 -40.47 6.39
N ASN A 2 23.22 -41.32 5.47
CA ASN A 2 24.61 -41.78 5.42
C ASN A 2 25.54 -40.57 5.26
N LYS A 3 26.60 -40.51 6.06
CA LYS A 3 27.70 -39.54 5.91
C LYS A 3 28.28 -39.71 4.51
N LEU A 4 27.84 -38.89 3.56
CA LEU A 4 28.53 -38.69 2.30
C LEU A 4 29.98 -38.35 2.64
N ASN A 5 30.88 -39.27 2.32
CA ASN A 5 32.29 -39.17 2.64
C ASN A 5 32.84 -37.96 1.86
N CYS A 6 33.03 -36.85 2.58
CA CYS A 6 33.45 -35.56 2.05
C CYS A 6 34.81 -35.65 1.37
N LYS A 7 34.90 -35.94 0.07
CA LYS A 7 36.20 -35.87 -0.62
C LYS A 7 36.29 -35.19 -1.96
N ASN A 8 35.21 -34.75 -2.60
CA ASN A 8 35.44 -33.90 -3.76
C ASN A 8 34.33 -32.90 -4.12
N TYR A 9 34.18 -31.85 -3.29
CA TYR A 9 33.37 -30.68 -3.67
C TYR A 9 33.83 -30.07 -5.00
N PHE A 10 35.11 -30.22 -5.34
CA PHE A 10 35.65 -29.78 -6.63
C PHE A 10 35.09 -30.62 -7.79
N GLU A 11 35.11 -31.95 -7.73
CA GLU A 11 34.45 -32.81 -8.73
C GLU A 11 32.96 -32.49 -8.85
N LEU A 12 32.26 -32.33 -7.71
CA LEU A 12 30.84 -31.97 -7.73
C LEU A 12 30.63 -30.62 -8.42
N SER A 13 31.48 -29.63 -8.16
CA SER A 13 31.43 -28.33 -8.85
C SER A 13 31.68 -28.47 -10.35
N THR A 14 32.65 -29.30 -10.77
CA THR A 14 32.94 -29.57 -12.18
C THR A 14 31.77 -30.27 -12.88
N TRP A 15 31.15 -31.24 -12.22
CA TRP A 15 29.96 -31.93 -12.74
C TRP A 15 28.78 -30.97 -12.90
N ILE A 16 28.48 -30.16 -11.89
CA ILE A 16 27.41 -29.14 -11.91
C ILE A 16 27.68 -28.14 -13.04
N ASN A 17 28.89 -27.60 -13.13
CA ASN A 17 29.28 -26.63 -14.16
C ASN A 17 29.13 -27.21 -15.57
N LYS A 18 29.51 -28.48 -15.77
CA LYS A 18 29.32 -29.17 -17.05
C LYS A 18 27.84 -29.35 -17.41
N LYS A 19 27.01 -29.78 -16.46
CA LYS A 19 25.58 -30.09 -16.71
C LYS A 19 24.72 -28.85 -16.86
N LEU A 20 24.98 -27.81 -16.07
CA LEU A 20 24.16 -26.60 -15.99
C LEU A 20 24.81 -25.38 -16.67
N LYS A 21 25.98 -25.54 -17.30
CA LYS A 21 26.75 -24.47 -17.94
C LYS A 21 27.02 -23.29 -16.99
N SER A 22 27.34 -23.60 -15.73
CA SER A 22 27.61 -22.62 -14.68
C SER A 22 29.11 -22.48 -14.38
N LYS A 23 29.47 -21.57 -13.47
CA LYS A 23 30.86 -21.32 -13.03
C LYS A 23 30.93 -21.17 -11.51
N PHE A 24 30.93 -22.29 -10.80
CA PHE A 24 31.09 -22.33 -9.34
C PHE A 24 32.34 -23.14 -8.95
N ASN A 25 32.94 -22.86 -7.80
CA ASN A 25 34.06 -23.66 -7.29
C ASN A 25 33.63 -24.60 -6.14
N GLY A 26 34.48 -25.55 -5.77
CA GLY A 26 34.18 -26.48 -4.67
C GLY A 26 33.97 -25.80 -3.32
N GLY A 27 34.52 -24.61 -3.11
CA GLY A 27 34.27 -23.80 -1.92
C GLY A 27 32.82 -23.33 -1.85
N ASP A 28 32.25 -22.86 -2.96
CA ASP A 28 30.84 -22.45 -3.03
C ASP A 28 29.93 -23.62 -2.65
N ILE A 29 30.19 -24.81 -3.22
CA ILE A 29 29.46 -26.04 -2.93
C ILE A 29 29.54 -26.39 -1.44
N LYS A 30 30.75 -26.40 -0.87
CA LYS A 30 31.00 -26.64 0.56
C LYS A 30 30.15 -25.71 1.43
N TYR A 31 30.13 -24.42 1.11
CA TYR A 31 29.41 -23.41 1.89
C TYR A 31 27.89 -23.49 1.72
N TRP A 32 27.38 -23.88 0.54
CA TRP A 32 25.96 -24.10 0.33
C TRP A 32 25.46 -25.32 1.09
N ILE A 33 26.19 -26.44 1.06
CA ILE A 33 25.85 -27.64 1.84
C ILE A 33 25.88 -27.33 3.34
N ALA A 34 26.85 -26.55 3.80
CA ALA A 34 26.90 -26.10 5.19
C ALA A 34 25.77 -25.11 5.55
N GLY A 35 25.18 -24.42 4.57
CA GLY A 35 24.18 -23.36 4.74
C GLY A 35 24.69 -22.07 5.40
N LYS A 36 25.94 -22.06 5.88
CA LYS A 36 26.55 -20.95 6.62
C LYS A 36 28.07 -20.93 6.47
N ARG A 37 28.67 -19.78 6.77
CA ARG A 37 30.12 -19.60 6.86
C ARG A 37 30.48 -18.70 8.04
N LEU A 38 31.42 -19.13 8.86
CA LEU A 38 32.05 -18.26 9.85
C LEU A 38 32.97 -17.27 9.14
N ASP A 39 32.78 -15.98 9.40
CA ASP A 39 33.77 -14.96 9.06
C ASP A 39 34.82 -14.90 10.17
N GLU A 40 36.04 -15.35 9.88
CA GLU A 40 37.12 -15.42 10.85
C GLU A 40 37.52 -14.07 11.43
N ARG A 41 37.32 -12.96 10.68
CA ARG A 41 37.68 -11.61 11.14
C ARG A 41 36.69 -11.08 12.16
N THR A 42 35.40 -11.30 11.93
CA THR A 42 34.33 -10.75 12.78
C THR A 42 33.76 -11.77 13.77
N LYS A 43 34.13 -13.05 13.61
CA LYS A 43 33.56 -14.22 14.29
C LYS A 43 32.04 -14.35 14.12
N LYS A 44 31.46 -13.67 13.11
CA LYS A 44 30.03 -13.74 12.79
C LYS A 44 29.75 -14.89 11.84
N ILE A 45 28.61 -15.56 12.04
CA ILE A 45 28.11 -16.61 11.15
C ILE A 45 27.22 -15.95 10.08
N HIS A 46 27.60 -16.11 8.82
CA HIS A 46 26.82 -15.60 7.69
C HIS A 46 26.07 -16.74 7.00
N PRO A 47 24.75 -16.61 6.79
CA PRO A 47 24.00 -17.56 5.97
C PRO A 47 24.53 -17.55 4.53
N LYS A 48 24.53 -18.72 3.90
CA LYS A 48 24.98 -18.91 2.52
C LYS A 48 23.80 -19.31 1.66
N PHE A 49 23.63 -18.58 0.56
CA PHE A 49 22.50 -18.73 -0.34
C PHE A 49 22.96 -19.36 -1.65
N MET A 50 22.21 -20.34 -2.11
CA MET A 50 22.37 -20.92 -3.44
C MET A 50 21.63 -20.06 -4.47
N PRO A 51 22.21 -19.79 -5.65
CA PRO A 51 21.49 -19.11 -6.72
C PRO A 51 20.22 -19.87 -7.12
N LEU A 52 19.11 -19.16 -7.29
CA LEU A 52 17.82 -19.78 -7.64
C LEU A 52 17.91 -20.59 -8.95
N SER A 53 18.63 -20.08 -9.96
CA SER A 53 18.84 -20.80 -11.22
C SER A 53 19.53 -22.16 -11.02
N LEU A 54 20.48 -22.24 -10.08
CA LEU A 54 21.15 -23.49 -9.75
C LEU A 54 20.19 -24.44 -9.01
N VAL A 55 19.44 -23.94 -8.02
CA VAL A 55 18.43 -24.72 -7.28
C VAL A 55 17.44 -25.37 -8.26
N LEU A 56 16.90 -24.59 -9.20
CA LEU A 56 15.95 -25.09 -10.20
C LEU A 56 16.60 -26.05 -11.20
N GLY A 57 17.85 -25.79 -11.62
CA GLY A 57 18.59 -26.68 -12.50
C GLY A 57 18.85 -28.05 -11.88
N LEU A 58 19.26 -28.08 -10.60
CA LEU A 58 19.47 -29.32 -9.85
C LEU A 58 18.15 -30.06 -9.62
N ALA A 59 17.09 -29.36 -9.26
CA ALA A 59 15.76 -29.95 -9.12
C ALA A 59 15.31 -30.65 -10.40
N LYS A 60 15.50 -30.00 -11.56
CA LYS A 60 15.19 -30.58 -12.87
C LYS A 60 16.04 -31.83 -13.17
N LEU A 61 17.33 -31.82 -12.86
CA LEU A 61 18.21 -32.97 -13.08
C LEU A 61 17.83 -34.18 -12.20
N ASN A 62 17.32 -33.92 -11.00
CA ASN A 62 16.93 -34.95 -10.05
C ASN A 62 15.47 -35.39 -10.17
N ASN A 63 14.70 -34.85 -11.13
CA ASN A 63 13.25 -35.01 -11.22
C ASN A 63 12.54 -34.67 -9.90
N GLU A 64 13.06 -33.69 -9.17
CA GLU A 64 12.52 -33.25 -7.89
C GLU A 64 11.19 -32.50 -8.09
N ILE A 65 10.19 -32.84 -7.29
CA ILE A 65 8.87 -32.20 -7.37
C ILE A 65 8.97 -30.80 -6.75
N MET A 66 8.51 -29.78 -7.48
CA MET A 66 8.55 -28.37 -7.03
C MET A 66 7.90 -28.14 -5.66
N GLU A 67 6.89 -28.94 -5.32
CA GLU A 67 6.27 -28.89 -4.00
C GLU A 67 7.26 -29.25 -2.87
N ASN A 68 8.09 -30.28 -3.07
CA ASN A 68 9.11 -30.65 -2.10
C ASN A 68 10.16 -29.54 -1.99
N LEU A 69 10.57 -28.96 -3.12
CA LEU A 69 11.50 -27.84 -3.14
C LEU A 69 10.98 -26.66 -2.31
N ASN A 70 9.73 -26.25 -2.55
CA ASN A 70 9.08 -25.15 -1.83
C ASN A 70 9.04 -25.38 -0.31
N LYS A 71 8.70 -26.59 0.13
CA LYS A 71 8.66 -26.96 1.57
C LYS A 71 10.02 -26.86 2.26
N ASN A 72 11.11 -27.02 1.51
CA ASN A 72 12.47 -27.03 2.04
C ASN A 72 13.17 -25.66 1.97
N VAL A 73 12.57 -24.63 1.38
CA VAL A 73 13.15 -23.28 1.41
C VAL A 73 12.93 -22.64 2.77
N ILE A 74 14.01 -22.39 3.51
CA ILE A 74 13.95 -21.78 4.86
C ILE A 74 14.15 -20.25 4.78
N TYR A 75 14.97 -19.80 3.84
CA TYR A 75 15.30 -18.40 3.62
C TYR A 75 15.48 -18.10 2.14
N TYR A 76 15.10 -16.90 1.71
CA TYR A 76 15.54 -16.36 0.43
C TYR A 76 15.81 -14.86 0.51
N ARG A 77 16.60 -14.36 -0.43
CA ARG A 77 16.92 -12.95 -0.57
C ARG A 77 17.34 -12.63 -2.01
N SER A 78 17.41 -11.34 -2.33
CA SER A 78 18.04 -10.87 -3.56
C SER A 78 19.56 -11.04 -3.49
N GLY A 79 20.25 -10.91 -4.62
CA GLY A 79 21.71 -10.88 -4.65
C GLY A 79 22.32 -9.80 -3.73
N GLY A 80 23.59 -9.94 -3.38
CA GLY A 80 24.35 -8.94 -2.61
C GLY A 80 24.05 -8.95 -1.10
N LYS A 81 23.91 -7.79 -0.46
CA LYS A 81 23.61 -7.62 0.98
C LYS A 81 22.11 -7.37 1.25
N GLY A 82 21.23 -7.91 0.40
CA GLY A 82 19.79 -7.72 0.56
C GLY A 82 19.25 -8.29 1.88
N LEU A 83 18.20 -7.66 2.40
CA LEU A 83 17.46 -8.14 3.57
C LEU A 83 16.90 -9.54 3.31
N ILE A 84 16.78 -10.34 4.37
CA ILE A 84 16.41 -11.75 4.31
C ILE A 84 14.91 -11.91 4.59
N ILE A 85 14.28 -12.80 3.84
CA ILE A 85 12.95 -13.31 4.12
C ILE A 85 13.14 -14.62 4.88
N ASN A 86 12.69 -14.64 6.13
CA ASN A 86 12.76 -15.78 7.03
C ASN A 86 11.37 -16.37 7.20
N MET A 87 11.23 -17.70 7.10
CA MET A 87 9.93 -18.36 7.06
C MET A 87 9.10 -17.97 5.83
N PRO A 88 9.59 -18.25 4.62
CA PRO A 88 8.93 -17.89 3.39
C PRO A 88 7.60 -18.64 3.23
N ILE A 89 6.61 -17.98 2.62
CA ILE A 89 5.35 -18.63 2.22
C ILE A 89 5.50 -19.04 0.74
N LEU A 90 5.71 -20.33 0.51
CA LEU A 90 5.82 -20.91 -0.83
C LEU A 90 4.82 -22.06 -1.02
N PRO A 91 4.18 -22.19 -2.21
CA PRO A 91 4.19 -21.21 -3.29
C PRO A 91 3.51 -19.89 -2.89
N ILE A 92 3.99 -18.77 -3.43
CA ILE A 92 3.38 -17.45 -3.20
C ILE A 92 1.96 -17.49 -3.78
N LYS A 93 0.97 -17.29 -2.92
CA LYS A 93 -0.44 -17.28 -3.32
C LYS A 93 -0.80 -15.93 -3.93
N VAL A 94 -1.54 -15.97 -5.04
CA VAL A 94 -2.04 -14.76 -5.70
C VAL A 94 -3.32 -14.31 -5.01
N THR A 95 -3.20 -13.35 -4.10
CA THR A 95 -4.30 -12.81 -3.27
C THR A 95 -4.58 -11.33 -3.59
N PRO A 96 -5.72 -10.77 -3.15
CA PRO A 96 -5.97 -9.33 -3.21
C PRO A 96 -4.89 -8.50 -2.51
N GLU A 97 -4.32 -9.01 -1.41
CA GLU A 97 -3.18 -8.36 -0.72
C GLU A 97 -1.96 -8.21 -1.66
N LEU A 98 -1.61 -9.27 -2.40
CA LEU A 98 -0.49 -9.24 -3.37
C LEU A 98 -0.68 -8.16 -4.44
N TYR A 99 -1.92 -8.01 -4.93
CA TYR A 99 -2.27 -6.98 -5.92
C TYR A 99 -2.18 -5.58 -5.31
N SER A 100 -2.66 -5.40 -4.08
CA SER A 100 -2.63 -4.11 -3.39
C SER A 100 -1.21 -3.63 -3.05
N ILE A 101 -0.26 -4.55 -2.81
CA ILE A 101 1.15 -4.21 -2.59
C ILE A 101 1.71 -3.46 -3.81
N VAL A 102 1.42 -3.92 -5.03
CA VAL A 102 1.90 -3.24 -6.26
C VAL A 102 1.41 -1.80 -6.31
N ILE A 103 0.16 -1.56 -5.94
CA ILE A 103 -0.42 -0.21 -5.95
C ILE A 103 0.20 0.68 -4.89
N HIS A 104 0.45 0.14 -3.69
CA HIS A 104 1.17 0.88 -2.66
C HIS A 104 2.58 1.28 -3.12
N LEU A 105 3.23 0.46 -3.94
CA LEU A 105 4.53 0.80 -4.53
C LEU A 105 4.44 1.92 -5.59
N PHE A 106 3.29 2.11 -6.23
CA PHE A 106 3.09 3.20 -7.19
C PHE A 106 2.63 4.52 -6.55
N GLY A 107 2.03 4.47 -5.37
CA GLY A 107 1.68 5.64 -4.57
C GLY A 107 2.86 6.09 -3.71
N ASP A 108 2.93 5.56 -2.49
CA ASP A 108 3.84 6.00 -1.44
C ASP A 108 5.13 5.14 -1.31
N GLY A 109 5.35 4.21 -2.23
CA GLY A 109 6.52 3.34 -2.26
C GLY A 109 7.67 3.80 -3.15
N ALA A 110 8.83 3.20 -2.93
CA ALA A 110 10.03 3.38 -3.75
C ALA A 110 10.72 2.03 -3.96
N ALA A 111 10.96 1.67 -5.21
CA ALA A 111 11.60 0.42 -5.62
C ALA A 111 12.46 0.62 -6.88
N GLY A 112 13.46 -0.23 -7.06
CA GLY A 112 14.45 -0.16 -8.15
C GLY A 112 15.66 -1.02 -7.81
N ASP A 113 16.86 -0.59 -8.20
CA ASP A 113 18.12 -1.31 -7.89
C ASP A 113 18.63 -1.11 -6.45
N PHE A 114 17.87 -0.38 -5.63
CA PHE A 114 18.15 -0.12 -4.23
C PHE A 114 17.25 -0.94 -3.30
N THR A 115 17.44 -0.81 -1.98
CA THR A 115 16.56 -1.46 -0.98
C THR A 115 15.19 -0.78 -1.01
N PRO A 116 14.11 -1.49 -1.37
CA PRO A 116 12.82 -0.86 -1.51
C PRO A 116 12.27 -0.39 -0.15
N SER A 117 11.40 0.60 -0.20
CA SER A 117 10.78 1.20 0.97
C SER A 117 9.36 1.65 0.70
N TYR A 118 8.58 1.80 1.77
CA TYR A 118 7.24 2.39 1.74
C TYR A 118 7.11 3.39 2.89
N THR A 119 6.52 4.54 2.61
CA THR A 119 6.49 5.67 3.55
C THR A 119 5.06 6.15 3.77
N GLN A 120 4.60 6.24 5.01
CA GLN A 120 3.23 6.66 5.32
C GLN A 120 3.18 7.56 6.56
N LYS A 121 2.34 8.59 6.55
CA LYS A 121 2.13 9.47 7.72
C LYS A 121 1.41 8.74 8.85
N ASN A 122 0.47 7.88 8.50
CA ASN A 122 -0.31 7.11 9.46
C ASN A 122 0.33 5.75 9.75
N LYS A 123 0.51 5.42 11.03
CA LYS A 123 1.16 4.17 11.46
C LYS A 123 0.32 2.93 11.12
N GLU A 124 -1.00 2.99 11.28
CA GLU A 124 -1.90 1.87 11.00
C GLU A 124 -1.84 1.45 9.52
N ALA A 125 -1.81 2.42 8.61
CA ALA A 125 -1.67 2.16 7.17
C ALA A 125 -0.29 1.52 6.85
N LEU A 126 0.78 1.97 7.49
CA LEU A 126 2.10 1.34 7.37
C LEU A 126 2.09 -0.10 7.89
N ASP A 127 1.51 -0.34 9.07
CA ASP A 127 1.42 -1.67 9.68
C ASP A 127 0.58 -2.62 8.79
N ASN A 128 -0.51 -2.11 8.20
CA ASN A 128 -1.31 -2.85 7.22
C ASN A 128 -0.51 -3.19 5.95
N PHE A 129 0.36 -2.30 5.47
CA PHE A 129 1.24 -2.59 4.33
C PHE A 129 2.26 -3.68 4.67
N VAL A 130 2.92 -3.57 5.82
CA VAL A 130 3.88 -4.58 6.30
C VAL A 130 3.21 -5.94 6.46
N LYS A 131 1.99 -5.97 7.01
CA LYS A 131 1.26 -7.22 7.20
C LYS A 131 0.88 -7.88 5.88
N LYS A 132 0.54 -7.11 4.84
CA LYS A 132 0.33 -7.65 3.48
C LYS A 132 1.58 -8.36 2.97
N LEU A 133 2.76 -7.73 3.11
CA LEU A 133 4.02 -8.33 2.69
C LEU A 133 4.25 -9.66 3.42
N GLU A 134 4.03 -9.68 4.74
CA GLU A 134 4.17 -10.89 5.55
C GLU A 134 3.18 -11.99 5.16
N ASN A 135 1.92 -11.64 4.90
CA ASN A 135 0.87 -12.59 4.50
C ASN A 135 1.14 -13.19 3.11
N CYS A 136 1.79 -12.45 2.21
CA CYS A 136 2.09 -12.91 0.86
C CYS A 136 3.40 -13.69 0.75
N PHE A 137 4.44 -13.25 1.48
CA PHE A 137 5.81 -13.69 1.23
C PHE A 137 6.47 -14.39 2.43
N GLY A 138 5.88 -14.30 3.62
CA GLY A 138 6.49 -14.75 4.86
C GLY A 138 7.15 -13.62 5.65
N LYS A 139 7.72 -13.95 6.81
CA LYS A 139 8.35 -12.95 7.68
C LYS A 139 9.67 -12.45 7.05
N PHE A 140 10.09 -11.27 7.45
CA PHE A 140 11.37 -10.73 7.02
C PHE A 140 11.93 -9.77 8.06
N GLU A 141 13.23 -9.56 7.99
CA GLU A 141 13.88 -8.50 8.75
C GLU A 141 13.42 -7.14 8.21
N LYS A 142 12.74 -6.37 9.06
CA LYS A 142 12.20 -5.05 8.72
C LYS A 142 12.74 -4.01 9.67
N SER A 143 13.05 -2.83 9.10
CA SER A 143 13.44 -1.67 9.87
C SER A 143 12.42 -0.57 9.64
N ILE A 144 11.78 -0.14 10.73
CA ILE A 144 10.79 0.95 10.72
C ILE A 144 11.46 2.19 11.29
N TYR A 145 11.40 3.29 10.55
CA TYR A 145 11.99 4.57 10.89
C TYR A 145 10.90 5.65 10.95
N PHE A 146 11.08 6.68 11.78
CA PHE A 146 10.23 7.87 11.78
C PHE A 146 11.02 9.07 11.25
N THR A 147 10.81 9.32 9.96
CA THR A 147 11.39 10.33 9.06
C THR A 147 10.54 11.59 8.82
N GLN A 148 10.88 12.80 9.29
CA GLN A 148 10.16 14.02 8.86
C GLN A 148 8.62 13.95 9.03
N GLY A 149 8.15 13.40 10.15
CA GLY A 149 6.71 13.26 10.40
C GLY A 149 6.04 12.10 9.64
N LYS A 150 6.82 11.18 9.05
CA LYS A 150 6.33 9.99 8.36
C LYS A 150 7.02 8.74 8.88
N TYR A 151 6.28 7.64 8.95
CA TYR A 151 6.86 6.32 9.14
C TYR A 151 7.38 5.78 7.82
N GLN A 152 8.51 5.10 7.83
CA GLN A 152 9.06 4.42 6.67
C GLN A 152 9.45 3.00 7.05
N VAL A 153 9.11 2.03 6.21
CA VAL A 153 9.62 0.66 6.32
C VAL A 153 10.51 0.35 5.13
N LYS A 154 11.70 -0.22 5.40
CA LYS A 154 12.55 -0.86 4.39
C LYS A 154 12.31 -2.36 4.42
N PHE A 155 12.26 -2.98 3.25
CA PHE A 155 11.94 -4.40 3.12
C PHE A 155 12.79 -5.09 2.03
N PRO A 156 12.82 -6.43 1.98
CA PRO A 156 13.69 -7.17 1.05
C PRO A 156 13.42 -6.86 -0.43
N LYS A 157 14.49 -6.56 -1.18
CA LYS A 157 14.45 -6.34 -2.64
C LYS A 157 13.93 -7.56 -3.42
N ALA A 158 14.10 -8.76 -2.87
CA ALA A 158 13.53 -9.98 -3.47
C ALA A 158 12.02 -9.86 -3.72
N LEU A 159 11.29 -9.13 -2.86
CA LEU A 159 9.85 -8.94 -3.02
C LEU A 159 9.54 -8.14 -4.28
N THR A 160 10.23 -7.01 -4.49
CA THR A 160 10.05 -6.19 -5.68
C THR A 160 10.57 -6.89 -6.94
N ASP A 161 11.61 -7.70 -6.85
CA ASP A 161 12.10 -8.49 -7.99
C ASP A 161 11.05 -9.52 -8.44
N ILE A 162 10.42 -10.21 -7.47
CA ILE A 162 9.32 -11.15 -7.74
C ILE A 162 8.11 -10.42 -8.33
N LEU A 163 7.69 -9.30 -7.73
CA LEU A 163 6.55 -8.51 -8.21
C LEU A 163 6.79 -7.97 -9.62
N SER A 164 7.98 -7.41 -9.89
CA SER A 164 8.35 -6.91 -11.21
C SER A 164 8.32 -7.99 -12.25
N LYS A 165 8.86 -9.18 -11.94
CA LYS A 165 8.83 -10.30 -12.87
C LYS A 165 7.43 -10.84 -13.08
N TYR A 166 6.63 -10.97 -12.02
CA TYR A 166 5.29 -11.56 -12.09
C TYR A 166 4.29 -10.65 -12.81
N TYR A 167 4.33 -9.34 -12.55
CA TYR A 167 3.41 -8.36 -13.16
C TYR A 167 4.00 -7.64 -14.39
N SER A 168 5.23 -7.95 -14.79
CA SER A 168 5.94 -7.25 -15.87
C SER A 168 6.05 -5.74 -15.63
N ILE A 169 6.42 -5.33 -14.41
CA ILE A 169 6.57 -3.92 -14.04
C ILE A 169 7.91 -3.42 -14.55
N VAL A 170 7.87 -2.37 -15.39
CA VAL A 170 9.06 -1.75 -15.99
C VAL A 170 9.64 -0.65 -15.08
N SER A 171 8.78 0.18 -14.48
CA SER A 171 9.21 1.29 -13.63
C SER A 171 8.25 1.48 -12.45
N TYR A 172 8.82 1.82 -11.29
CA TYR A 172 8.08 2.26 -10.10
C TYR A 172 8.15 3.78 -9.90
N LYS A 173 8.78 4.53 -10.81
CA LYS A 173 8.90 5.99 -10.66
C LYS A 173 7.52 6.63 -10.81
N SER A 174 7.26 7.67 -10.01
CA SER A 174 5.95 8.32 -9.93
C SER A 174 5.39 8.77 -11.28
N HIS A 175 6.24 9.23 -12.21
CA HIS A 175 5.83 9.73 -13.54
C HIS A 175 5.80 8.67 -14.66
N GLU A 176 6.37 7.49 -14.41
CA GLU A 176 6.54 6.45 -15.44
C GLU A 176 5.74 5.17 -15.11
N SER A 177 5.23 5.05 -13.88
CA SER A 177 4.49 3.88 -13.45
C SER A 177 3.15 3.76 -14.18
N LYS A 178 2.74 2.53 -14.46
CA LYS A 178 1.47 2.19 -15.10
C LYS A 178 0.91 0.94 -14.43
N ILE A 179 -0.42 0.88 -14.28
CA ILE A 179 -1.08 -0.33 -13.79
C ILE A 179 -0.82 -1.47 -14.79
N PRO A 180 -0.20 -2.58 -14.36
CA PRO A 180 0.04 -3.74 -15.22
C PRO A 180 -1.24 -4.33 -15.83
N ASN A 181 -1.16 -4.77 -17.09
CA ASN A 181 -2.29 -5.44 -17.76
C ASN A 181 -2.80 -6.65 -16.97
N LYS A 182 -1.91 -7.44 -16.35
CA LYS A 182 -2.28 -8.56 -15.47
C LYS A 182 -3.17 -8.14 -14.28
N ILE A 183 -3.08 -6.88 -13.85
CA ILE A 183 -3.97 -6.30 -12.83
C ILE A 183 -5.29 -5.82 -13.47
N LEU A 184 -5.22 -5.09 -14.59
CA LEU A 184 -6.40 -4.57 -15.30
C LEU A 184 -7.32 -5.68 -15.82
N GLU A 185 -6.77 -6.75 -16.36
CA GLU A 185 -7.51 -7.88 -16.96
C GLU A 185 -8.05 -8.87 -15.93
N ARG A 186 -7.79 -8.65 -14.63
CA ARG A 186 -8.23 -9.56 -13.58
C ARG A 186 -9.77 -9.55 -13.46
N LYS A 187 -10.41 -10.68 -13.75
CA LYS A 187 -11.88 -10.79 -13.70
C LYS A 187 -12.48 -10.65 -12.30
N ASN A 188 -11.78 -11.09 -11.26
CA ASN A 188 -12.32 -11.07 -9.89
C ASN A 188 -12.29 -9.65 -9.31
N LYS A 189 -13.48 -9.10 -9.03
CA LYS A 189 -13.71 -7.77 -8.44
C LYS A 189 -12.91 -7.55 -7.15
N LYS A 190 -12.75 -8.54 -6.27
CA LYS A 190 -12.04 -8.40 -4.98
C LYS A 190 -10.58 -7.94 -5.15
N PHE A 191 -9.91 -8.42 -6.19
CA PHE A 191 -8.54 -8.05 -6.51
C PHE A 191 -8.44 -6.59 -6.96
N LYS A 192 -9.34 -6.16 -7.84
CA LYS A 192 -9.43 -4.78 -8.32
C LYS A 192 -9.80 -3.82 -7.20
N LEU A 193 -10.74 -4.23 -6.35
CA LEU A 193 -11.14 -3.47 -5.17
C LEU A 193 -9.98 -3.26 -4.20
N ALA A 194 -9.17 -4.28 -3.93
CA ALA A 194 -7.97 -4.14 -3.10
C ALA A 194 -6.97 -3.13 -3.68
N CYS A 195 -6.80 -3.09 -5.00
CA CYS A 195 -6.00 -2.07 -5.69
C CYS A 195 -6.58 -0.66 -5.51
N ILE A 196 -7.90 -0.48 -5.71
CA ILE A 196 -8.58 0.81 -5.52
C ILE A 196 -8.40 1.31 -4.09
N ILE A 197 -8.58 0.43 -3.09
CA ILE A 197 -8.42 0.75 -1.67
C ILE A 197 -6.99 1.20 -1.38
N ALA A 198 -5.98 0.46 -1.83
CA ALA A 198 -4.57 0.83 -1.64
C ALA A 198 -4.26 2.21 -2.22
N PHE A 199 -4.74 2.49 -3.43
CA PHE A 199 -4.58 3.80 -4.03
C PHE A 199 -5.30 4.89 -3.24
N ILE A 200 -6.50 4.63 -2.72
CA ILE A 200 -7.21 5.60 -1.87
C ILE A 200 -6.43 5.88 -0.60
N VAL A 201 -5.83 4.86 0.04
CA VAL A 201 -5.05 5.04 1.28
C VAL A 201 -3.87 5.98 1.05
N ASP A 202 -3.12 5.78 -0.03
CA ASP A 202 -1.91 6.57 -0.33
C ASP A 202 -2.25 7.94 -0.93
N GLU A 203 -2.94 7.94 -2.06
CA GLU A 203 -3.14 9.11 -2.93
C GLU A 203 -4.58 9.62 -2.94
N GLY A 204 -5.53 8.93 -2.32
CA GLY A 204 -6.93 9.33 -2.31
C GLY A 204 -7.28 10.37 -1.24
N SER A 205 -8.47 10.95 -1.36
CA SER A 205 -9.08 11.78 -0.33
C SER A 205 -10.54 11.40 -0.12
N ILE A 206 -10.96 11.20 1.13
CA ILE A 206 -12.35 10.94 1.51
C ILE A 206 -12.86 12.16 2.30
N ARG A 207 -13.79 12.92 1.71
CA ARG A 207 -14.43 14.10 2.34
C ARG A 207 -15.95 14.06 2.20
N ASP A 208 -16.51 14.78 1.24
CA ASP A 208 -17.92 14.66 0.85
C ASP A 208 -18.10 13.65 -0.32
N VAL A 209 -16.99 13.41 -1.03
CA VAL A 209 -16.80 12.46 -2.12
C VAL A 209 -15.49 11.70 -1.89
N ILE A 210 -15.29 10.61 -2.63
CA ILE A 210 -14.01 9.92 -2.74
C ILE A 210 -13.31 10.45 -4.00
N SER A 211 -12.17 11.10 -3.82
CA SER A 211 -11.37 11.67 -4.89
C SER A 211 -10.06 10.91 -5.05
N PHE A 212 -9.67 10.72 -6.30
CA PHE A 212 -8.41 10.10 -6.70
C PHE A 212 -7.59 11.16 -7.43
N TYR A 213 -6.30 11.29 -7.13
CA TYR A 213 -5.44 12.20 -7.84
C TYR A 213 -4.05 11.60 -8.08
N SER A 214 -3.38 12.03 -9.14
CA SER A 214 -1.97 11.72 -9.40
C SER A 214 -1.39 12.71 -10.40
N VAL A 215 -0.08 12.97 -10.31
CA VAL A 215 0.66 13.69 -11.35
C VAL A 215 0.84 12.86 -12.63
N ASN A 216 0.65 11.54 -12.54
CA ASN A 216 0.82 10.60 -13.64
C ASN A 216 -0.53 10.23 -14.27
N LYS A 217 -0.73 10.66 -15.52
CA LYS A 217 -1.97 10.45 -16.27
C LYS A 217 -2.24 8.97 -16.56
N GLU A 218 -1.22 8.19 -16.85
CA GLU A 218 -1.40 6.76 -17.17
C GLU A 218 -1.81 5.97 -15.94
N LEU A 219 -1.13 6.22 -14.81
CA LEU A 219 -1.46 5.60 -13.54
C LEU A 219 -2.91 5.88 -13.12
N ILE A 220 -3.32 7.16 -13.11
CA ILE A 220 -4.68 7.54 -12.72
C ILE A 220 -5.75 6.99 -13.69
N SER A 221 -5.42 6.87 -14.99
CA SER A 221 -6.31 6.26 -15.98
C SER A 221 -6.51 4.77 -15.71
N GLY A 222 -5.43 4.06 -15.34
CA GLY A 222 -5.51 2.67 -14.90
C GLY A 222 -6.36 2.50 -13.65
N ILE A 223 -6.21 3.37 -12.65
CA ILE A 223 -7.06 3.34 -11.44
C ILE A 223 -8.52 3.60 -11.78
N ARG A 224 -8.82 4.57 -12.66
CA ARG A 224 -10.19 4.81 -13.15
C ARG A 224 -10.77 3.57 -13.82
N GLN A 225 -10.00 2.89 -14.66
CA GLN A 225 -10.44 1.64 -15.29
C GLN A 225 -10.81 0.59 -14.24
N LEU A 226 -9.99 0.41 -13.20
CA LEU A 226 -10.31 -0.52 -12.11
C LEU A 226 -11.63 -0.17 -11.41
N VAL A 227 -11.90 1.12 -11.19
CA VAL A 227 -13.16 1.61 -10.59
C VAL A 227 -14.36 1.26 -11.47
N LEU A 228 -14.27 1.53 -12.78
CA LEU A 228 -15.32 1.20 -13.74
C LEU A 228 -15.54 -0.32 -13.86
N ASP A 229 -14.47 -1.10 -13.88
CA ASP A 229 -14.53 -2.56 -13.95
C ASP A 229 -15.12 -3.21 -12.70
N CYS A 230 -15.06 -2.53 -11.55
CA CYS A 230 -15.77 -2.96 -10.34
C CYS A 230 -17.27 -2.60 -10.39
N GLY A 231 -17.72 -1.99 -11.49
CA GLY A 231 -19.11 -1.58 -11.71
C GLY A 231 -19.47 -0.25 -11.08
N TYR A 232 -18.51 0.53 -10.56
CA TYR A 232 -18.80 1.83 -9.95
C TYR A 232 -18.80 2.95 -10.98
N ASN A 233 -19.73 3.88 -10.82
CA ASN A 233 -19.74 5.12 -11.60
C ASN A 233 -18.75 6.15 -11.05
N CYS A 234 -18.01 6.83 -11.92
CA CYS A 234 -17.09 7.90 -11.55
C CYS A 234 -17.04 9.00 -12.62
N SER A 235 -16.55 10.18 -12.25
CA SER A 235 -16.37 11.28 -13.19
C SER A 235 -15.29 10.96 -14.24
N GLU A 236 -15.27 11.73 -15.32
CA GLU A 236 -14.12 11.81 -16.20
C GLU A 236 -12.88 12.34 -15.47
N ILE A 237 -11.71 12.06 -16.04
CA ILE A 237 -10.43 12.58 -15.54
C ILE A 237 -10.30 14.05 -15.94
N GLN A 238 -10.02 14.89 -14.96
CA GLN A 238 -9.82 16.33 -15.13
C GLN A 238 -8.41 16.71 -14.72
N PHE A 239 -7.82 17.68 -15.40
CA PHE A 239 -6.52 18.25 -15.02
C PHE A 239 -6.71 19.45 -14.09
N ASN A 240 -6.19 19.34 -12.87
CA ASN A 240 -6.16 20.43 -11.90
C ASN A 240 -4.88 21.24 -12.08
N LYS A 241 -4.99 22.37 -12.80
CA LYS A 241 -3.88 23.30 -13.05
C LYS A 241 -3.17 23.77 -11.77
N LYS A 242 -3.92 24.02 -10.69
CA LYS A 242 -3.35 24.54 -9.43
C LYS A 242 -2.47 23.52 -8.73
N ALA A 243 -2.83 22.24 -8.79
CA ALA A 243 -2.10 21.15 -8.17
C ALA A 243 -1.18 20.40 -9.16
N ASN A 244 -1.13 20.84 -10.42
CA ASN A 244 -0.43 20.18 -11.52
C ASN A 244 -0.64 18.66 -11.55
N SER A 245 -1.90 18.23 -11.43
CA SER A 245 -2.26 16.82 -11.28
C SER A 245 -3.58 16.50 -11.96
N TYR A 246 -3.77 15.23 -12.27
CA TYR A 246 -5.01 14.67 -12.80
C TYR A 246 -5.86 14.14 -11.65
N LEU A 247 -7.18 14.28 -11.73
CA LEU A 247 -8.11 13.77 -10.74
C LEU A 247 -9.40 13.26 -11.34
N PHE A 248 -10.05 12.34 -10.64
CA PHE A 248 -11.45 12.00 -10.86
C PHE A 248 -12.11 11.68 -9.50
N THR A 249 -13.43 11.60 -9.48
CA THR A 249 -14.20 11.34 -8.26
C THR A 249 -15.17 10.19 -8.44
N LEU A 250 -15.32 9.39 -7.40
CA LEU A 250 -16.39 8.38 -7.34
C LEU A 250 -17.74 9.09 -7.28
N SER A 251 -18.72 8.62 -8.05
CA SER A 251 -20.08 9.14 -7.99
C SER A 251 -20.60 9.04 -6.57
N THR A 252 -21.31 10.09 -6.14
CA THR A 252 -21.87 10.12 -4.79
C THR A 252 -22.80 8.94 -4.56
N LYS A 253 -23.60 8.53 -5.54
CA LYS A 253 -24.53 7.39 -5.41
C LYS A 253 -23.83 6.06 -5.08
N GLU A 254 -22.53 5.94 -5.35
CA GLU A 254 -21.77 4.70 -5.21
C GLU A 254 -21.09 4.53 -3.85
N ILE A 255 -21.01 5.59 -3.03
CA ILE A 255 -20.17 5.57 -1.81
C ILE A 255 -20.65 4.52 -0.80
N GLU A 256 -21.96 4.34 -0.67
CA GLU A 256 -22.54 3.36 0.26
C GLU A 256 -22.21 1.93 -0.17
N ARG A 257 -22.51 1.60 -1.44
CA ARG A 257 -22.14 0.30 -2.04
C ARG A 257 -20.64 0.03 -1.97
N PHE A 258 -19.82 1.02 -2.33
CA PHE A 258 -18.36 0.91 -2.23
C PHE A 258 -17.92 0.63 -0.78
N TYR A 259 -18.54 1.28 0.20
CA TYR A 259 -18.21 1.05 1.61
C TYR A 259 -18.56 -0.37 2.05
N GLU A 260 -19.74 -0.87 1.67
CA GLU A 260 -20.16 -2.26 1.95
C GLU A 260 -19.20 -3.28 1.32
N ASP A 261 -18.84 -3.08 0.05
CA ASP A 261 -17.87 -3.91 -0.66
C ASP A 261 -16.49 -3.91 0.06
N VAL A 262 -16.04 -2.76 0.57
CA VAL A 262 -14.81 -2.64 1.38
C VAL A 262 -14.93 -3.44 2.68
N GLN A 263 -16.07 -3.37 3.37
CA GLN A 263 -16.30 -4.13 4.61
C GLN A 263 -16.27 -5.63 4.34
N GLU A 264 -16.92 -6.09 3.26
CA GLU A 264 -16.91 -7.50 2.89
C GLU A 264 -15.49 -8.00 2.59
N LEU A 265 -14.74 -7.25 1.78
CA LEU A 265 -13.35 -7.59 1.48
C LEU A 265 -12.48 -7.63 2.73
N SER A 266 -12.67 -6.67 3.64
CA SER A 266 -11.89 -6.56 4.88
C SER A 266 -12.17 -7.69 5.87
N LYS A 267 -13.33 -8.37 5.79
CA LYS A 267 -13.58 -9.58 6.59
C LYS A 267 -12.67 -10.74 6.16
N GLU A 268 -12.46 -10.88 4.85
CA GLU A 268 -11.63 -11.95 4.29
C GLU A 268 -10.14 -11.59 4.27
N PHE A 269 -9.81 -10.33 3.98
CA PHE A 269 -8.46 -9.78 3.94
C PHE A 269 -8.38 -8.55 4.85
N PRO A 270 -8.17 -8.72 6.16
CA PRO A 270 -8.22 -7.62 7.14
C PRO A 270 -7.28 -6.45 6.87
N THR A 271 -6.21 -6.65 6.10
CA THR A 271 -5.29 -5.58 5.74
C THR A 271 -5.80 -4.75 4.56
N CYS A 272 -6.75 -5.24 3.76
CA CYS A 272 -7.33 -4.55 2.60
C CYS A 272 -8.50 -3.63 2.99
N ASN A 273 -8.23 -2.69 3.90
CA ASN A 273 -9.19 -1.71 4.40
C ASN A 273 -8.73 -0.25 4.11
N LEU A 274 -9.57 0.73 4.42
CA LEU A 274 -9.27 2.16 4.23
C LEU A 274 -8.41 2.76 5.36
N SER A 275 -8.03 1.94 6.33
CA SER A 275 -7.23 2.29 7.50
C SER A 275 -7.75 3.56 8.18
N PHE A 276 -6.89 4.55 8.38
CA PHE A 276 -7.26 5.82 9.00
C PHE A 276 -8.35 6.62 8.26
N LYS A 277 -8.66 6.28 6.99
CA LYS A 277 -9.74 6.92 6.21
C LYS A 277 -11.10 6.23 6.38
N GLU A 278 -11.15 5.13 7.12
CA GLU A 278 -12.36 4.37 7.43
C GLU A 278 -13.39 5.23 8.19
N SER A 279 -12.92 6.09 9.10
CA SER A 279 -13.78 6.95 9.90
C SER A 279 -14.53 7.99 9.06
N GLU A 280 -13.87 8.50 8.02
CA GLU A 280 -14.39 9.50 7.10
C GLU A 280 -15.48 8.92 6.23
N ILE A 281 -15.27 7.74 5.64
CA ILE A 281 -16.29 7.12 4.79
C ILE A 281 -17.52 6.71 5.61
N LYS A 282 -17.31 6.16 6.81
CA LYS A 282 -18.40 5.80 7.73
C LYS A 282 -19.23 7.02 8.11
N PHE A 283 -18.59 8.16 8.31
CA PHE A 283 -19.28 9.44 8.54
C PHE A 283 -20.13 9.86 7.34
N ILE A 284 -19.61 9.75 6.11
CA ILE A 284 -20.36 10.07 4.88
C ILE A 284 -21.61 9.19 4.75
N VAL A 285 -21.46 7.88 4.92
CA VAL A 285 -22.56 6.91 4.80
C VAL A 285 -23.64 7.21 5.86
N LYS A 286 -23.25 7.32 7.14
CA LYS A 286 -24.17 7.65 8.23
C LYS A 286 -24.90 8.99 8.04
N ARG A 287 -24.22 9.99 7.47
CA ARG A 287 -24.82 11.30 7.19
C ARG A 287 -25.93 11.19 6.15
N ARG A 288 -25.75 10.36 5.14
CA ARG A 288 -26.70 10.26 4.01
C ARG A 288 -27.96 9.49 4.38
N THR A 289 -27.84 8.50 5.25
CA THR A 289 -29.00 7.75 5.76
C THR A 289 -29.91 8.63 6.63
N LYS A 290 -29.35 9.62 7.33
CA LYS A 290 -30.12 10.50 8.25
C LYS A 290 -31.04 11.54 7.59
N LYS A 291 -31.04 11.70 6.26
CA LYS A 291 -31.85 12.71 5.53
C LYS A 291 -32.01 14.04 6.30
N ASN A 292 -30.91 14.70 6.66
CA ASN A 292 -31.01 15.95 7.41
C ASN A 292 -31.84 16.97 6.61
N PRO A 293 -32.88 17.58 7.21
CA PRO A 293 -33.67 18.60 6.55
C PRO A 293 -32.76 19.78 6.18
N ARG A 294 -32.85 20.24 4.93
CA ARG A 294 -32.05 21.36 4.40
C ARG A 294 -32.64 22.71 4.82
N ASP A 295 -32.84 22.92 6.12
CA ASP A 295 -33.22 24.22 6.64
C ASP A 295 -31.97 25.02 7.00
N GLY A 296 -31.72 26.08 6.22
CA GLY A 296 -30.57 26.95 6.42
C GLY A 296 -30.58 27.69 7.76
N LYS A 297 -31.75 28.05 8.30
CA LYS A 297 -31.87 28.72 9.60
C LYS A 297 -31.54 27.77 10.75
N LEU A 298 -32.02 26.52 10.68
CA LEU A 298 -31.68 25.50 11.67
C LEU A 298 -30.18 25.15 11.63
N THR A 299 -29.58 25.15 10.45
CA THR A 299 -28.14 24.94 10.27
C THR A 299 -27.32 26.07 10.89
N ASP A 300 -27.65 27.33 10.59
CA ASP A 300 -27.01 28.51 11.18
C ASP A 300 -27.09 28.48 12.71
N LYS A 301 -28.28 28.20 13.26
CA LYS A 301 -28.50 28.07 14.71
C LYS A 301 -27.61 26.98 15.32
N SER A 302 -27.58 25.79 14.71
CA SER A 302 -26.76 24.66 15.20
C SER A 302 -25.27 25.01 15.23
N ILE A 303 -24.77 25.72 14.22
CA ILE A 303 -23.36 26.16 14.16
C ILE A 303 -23.06 27.16 15.29
N LEU A 304 -23.94 28.16 15.47
CA LEU A 304 -23.79 29.15 16.53
C LEU A 304 -23.81 28.50 17.92
N ASP A 305 -24.72 27.56 18.15
CA ASP A 305 -24.84 26.82 19.41
C ASP A 305 -23.56 26.01 19.71
N ILE A 306 -22.98 25.35 18.71
CA ILE A 306 -21.68 24.65 18.85
C ILE A 306 -20.55 25.62 19.21
N LEU A 307 -20.53 26.80 18.57
CA LEU A 307 -19.47 27.79 18.75
C LEU A 307 -19.59 28.61 20.05
N ARG A 308 -20.70 28.51 20.80
CA ARG A 308 -20.86 29.17 22.10
C ARG A 308 -19.78 28.78 23.10
N ASN A 309 -19.41 27.51 23.12
CA ASN A 309 -18.57 26.95 24.19
C ASN A 309 -17.10 26.82 23.79
N LYS A 310 -16.80 26.65 22.50
CA LYS A 310 -15.44 26.36 22.05
C LYS A 310 -15.22 26.77 20.59
N LYS A 311 -13.96 26.97 20.25
CA LYS A 311 -13.54 27.24 18.87
C LYS A 311 -13.38 25.93 18.11
N TYR A 312 -13.91 25.86 16.90
CA TYR A 312 -13.89 24.64 16.08
C TYR A 312 -13.47 24.93 14.65
N SER A 313 -12.81 23.96 14.01
CA SER A 313 -12.63 23.97 12.56
C SER A 313 -13.93 23.60 11.85
N ALA A 314 -14.06 23.98 10.58
CA ALA A 314 -15.22 23.59 9.76
C ALA A 314 -15.42 22.07 9.70
N GLN A 315 -14.34 21.28 9.73
CA GLN A 315 -14.41 19.83 9.74
C GLN A 315 -14.95 19.28 11.08
N GLN A 316 -14.58 19.89 12.20
CA GLN A 316 -15.13 19.52 13.51
C GLN A 316 -16.63 19.87 13.59
N ILE A 317 -17.02 21.04 13.10
CA ILE A 317 -18.44 21.47 13.05
C ILE A 317 -19.25 20.52 12.16
N SER A 318 -18.71 20.12 11.01
CA SER A 318 -19.33 19.11 10.13
C SER A 318 -19.56 17.79 10.88
N LYS A 319 -18.56 17.28 11.60
CA LYS A 319 -18.70 16.05 12.40
C LYS A 319 -19.77 16.17 13.51
N LEU A 320 -19.83 17.31 14.19
CA LEU A 320 -20.77 17.57 15.30
C LEU A 320 -22.22 17.74 14.81
N THR A 321 -22.41 18.47 13.71
CA THR A 321 -23.74 18.72 13.14
C THR A 321 -24.25 17.59 12.26
N GLY A 322 -23.35 16.76 11.73
CA GLY A 322 -23.67 15.78 10.71
C GLY A 322 -23.93 16.41 9.33
N TYR A 323 -23.67 17.69 9.09
CA TYR A 323 -23.76 18.28 7.74
C TYR A 323 -22.49 18.05 6.91
N ALA A 324 -22.62 18.17 5.59
CA ALA A 324 -21.47 18.13 4.67
C ALA A 324 -20.48 19.25 5.00
N TYR A 325 -19.20 18.99 4.75
CA TYR A 325 -18.16 19.99 4.97
C TYR A 325 -18.39 21.23 4.10
N CYS A 326 -18.75 21.06 2.83
CA CYS A 326 -19.05 22.18 1.93
C CYS A 326 -20.25 23.02 2.41
N THR A 327 -21.30 22.38 2.94
CA THR A 327 -22.44 23.08 3.55
C THR A 327 -21.99 23.92 4.74
N ILE A 328 -21.20 23.33 5.64
CA ILE A 328 -20.66 24.07 6.79
C ILE A 328 -19.82 25.27 6.36
N ILE A 329 -18.96 25.13 5.36
CA ILE A 329 -18.16 26.25 4.84
C ILE A 329 -19.06 27.38 4.34
N HIS A 330 -20.09 27.07 3.53
CA HIS A 330 -21.03 28.07 3.03
C HIS A 330 -21.72 28.84 4.16
N HIS A 331 -22.19 28.14 5.19
CA HIS A 331 -22.84 28.76 6.36
C HIS A 331 -21.86 29.57 7.22
N LEU A 332 -20.63 29.10 7.41
CA LEU A 332 -19.60 29.85 8.13
C LEU A 332 -19.24 31.16 7.42
N GLU A 333 -19.12 31.14 6.09
CA GLU A 333 -18.89 32.35 5.29
C GLU A 333 -20.04 33.35 5.44
N LYS A 334 -21.29 32.87 5.38
CA LYS A 334 -22.49 33.69 5.59
C LYS A 334 -22.52 34.31 7.00
N LEU A 335 -22.35 33.50 8.05
CA LEU A 335 -22.35 33.96 9.44
C LEU A 335 -21.19 34.93 9.72
N SER A 336 -20.04 34.74 9.06
CA SER A 336 -18.90 35.65 9.18
C SER A 336 -19.16 36.99 8.50
N LYS A 337 -19.78 37.00 7.31
CA LYS A 337 -20.22 38.24 6.63
C LYS A 337 -21.21 39.02 7.50
N ASN A 338 -22.09 38.33 8.21
CA ASN A 338 -23.03 38.91 9.15
C ASN A 338 -22.42 39.26 10.52
N LYS A 339 -21.08 39.19 10.66
CA LYS A 339 -20.34 39.50 11.90
C LYS A 339 -20.76 38.68 13.13
N MET A 340 -21.44 37.54 12.95
CA MET A 340 -21.84 36.66 14.06
C MET A 340 -20.67 35.80 14.56
N ILE A 341 -19.74 35.48 13.66
CA ILE A 341 -18.55 34.69 13.95
C ILE A 341 -17.31 35.33 13.33
N LYS A 342 -16.11 34.88 13.74
CA LYS A 342 -14.84 35.20 13.10
C LYS A 342 -13.95 33.97 12.94
N GLY A 343 -13.28 33.87 11.79
CA GLY A 343 -12.26 32.87 11.52
C GLY A 343 -10.88 33.33 11.98
N ILE A 344 -10.14 32.45 12.63
CA ILE A 344 -8.74 32.64 13.04
C ILE A 344 -7.88 31.68 12.22
N LYS A 345 -6.93 32.22 11.46
CA LYS A 345 -6.00 31.41 10.68
C LYS A 345 -4.94 30.82 11.60
N THR A 346 -4.76 29.50 11.55
CA THR A 346 -3.71 28.78 12.29
C THR A 346 -2.39 28.82 11.52
N SER A 347 -1.29 28.42 12.17
CA SER A 347 0.01 28.17 11.53
C SER A 347 -0.10 27.24 10.32
N ASN A 348 -0.95 26.21 10.40
CA ASN A 348 -1.20 25.26 9.31
C ASN A 348 -2.12 25.79 8.19
N LYS A 349 -2.36 27.11 8.10
CA LYS A 349 -3.26 27.76 7.14
C LYS A 349 -4.73 27.27 7.19
N THR A 350 -5.13 26.61 8.27
CA THR A 350 -6.54 26.22 8.51
C THR A 350 -7.27 27.32 9.29
N TYR A 351 -8.59 27.43 9.13
CA TYR A 351 -9.40 28.37 9.90
C TYR A 351 -10.08 27.66 11.08
N ILE A 352 -9.94 28.25 12.26
CA ILE A 352 -10.71 27.92 13.45
C ILE A 352 -11.72 29.05 13.67
N TRP A 353 -12.99 28.70 13.81
CA TRP A 353 -14.10 29.63 13.94
C TRP A 353 -14.47 29.81 15.42
N LYS A 354 -14.90 31.03 15.78
CA LYS A 354 -15.45 31.37 17.10
C LYS A 354 -16.54 32.44 16.98
N LEU A 355 -17.41 32.55 17.98
CA LEU A 355 -18.35 33.66 18.07
C LEU A 355 -17.62 35.00 18.07
N HIS A 356 -18.23 35.98 17.41
CA HIS A 356 -17.83 37.37 17.55
C HIS A 356 -18.28 37.85 18.92
N ARG A 357 -17.37 38.37 19.76
CA ARG A 357 -17.80 39.07 20.99
C ARG A 357 -18.39 40.39 20.53
N ILE A 358 -19.69 40.56 20.72
CA ILE A 358 -20.29 41.89 20.76
C ILE A 358 -19.81 42.46 22.10
N CYS A 359 -18.85 43.37 22.05
CA CYS A 359 -18.52 44.18 23.22
C CYS A 359 -19.63 45.20 23.45
#